data_AF-I2Q6Y9-F1
#
_entry.id   AF-I2Q6Y9-F1
#
_cell.length_a   1.000
_cell.length_b   1.000
_cell.length_c   1.000
_cell.angle_alpha   90.00
_cell.angle_beta   90.00
_cell.angle_gamma   90.00
#
_symmetry.space_group_name_H-M   'P 1'
#
loop_
_entity.id
_entity.type
_entity.pdbx_description
1 polymer ?
#
loop_
_entity_poly.entity_id
_entity_poly.type
_entity_poly.pdbx_seq_one_letter_code
_entity_poly.pdbx_strand_id
1 'polypeptide(L)'
;MRDETKRSGNASLERRLVELAWTDPAFAALLRKDPRQALASIGVEVSPGVTIDVRQQRRDTLYFVIPPLAAPSVDAEKAINQMDLWQSGDLFCWIMPQALKLELLRMRQSFRENNP
;
A
#
# COMPACT_ATOMS: atom_id res chain seq x y z
N MET A 1 2.92 -33.21 14.35
CA MET A 1 1.69 -32.44 14.54
C MET A 1 2.11 -31.07 15.06
N ARG A 2 2.30 -30.09 14.17
CA ARG A 2 2.74 -28.75 14.58
C ARG A 2 1.52 -28.01 15.09
N ASP A 3 1.64 -27.52 16.31
CA ASP A 3 0.68 -26.73 17.04
C ASP A 3 0.25 -25.53 16.18
N GLU A 4 -1.00 -25.55 15.73
CA GLU A 4 -1.70 -24.46 15.04
C GLU A 4 -2.04 -23.39 16.08
N THR A 5 -1.00 -22.79 16.67
CA THR A 5 -1.15 -21.65 17.55
C THR A 5 -1.81 -20.54 16.73
N LYS A 6 -3.11 -20.35 16.97
CA LYS A 6 -3.91 -19.18 16.62
C LYS A 6 -3.02 -17.94 16.51
N ARG A 7 -2.62 -17.57 15.28
CA ARG A 7 -2.20 -16.18 15.01
C ARG A 7 -3.49 -15.37 15.03
N SER A 8 -3.87 -14.94 16.22
CA SER A 8 -4.89 -13.92 16.43
C SER A 8 -4.58 -12.74 15.51
N GLY A 9 -5.41 -12.54 14.49
CA GLY A 9 -6.15 -11.30 14.33
C GLY A 9 -5.42 -9.97 14.11
N ASN A 10 -4.12 -9.89 13.82
CA ASN A 10 -3.57 -8.60 13.40
C ASN A 10 -4.01 -8.29 11.96
N ALA A 11 -5.02 -7.42 11.83
CA ALA A 11 -5.37 -6.82 10.55
C ALA A 11 -4.11 -6.15 9.98
N SER A 12 -3.73 -6.47 8.74
CA SER A 12 -2.71 -5.70 8.04
C SER A 12 -3.35 -4.46 7.44
N LEU A 13 -2.55 -3.40 7.28
CA LEU A 13 -2.95 -2.18 6.55
C LEU A 13 -3.61 -2.56 5.21
N GLU A 14 -2.98 -3.46 4.46
CA GLU A 14 -3.45 -3.80 3.13
C GLU A 14 -4.76 -4.58 3.14
N ARG A 15 -4.95 -5.48 4.12
CA ARG A 15 -6.23 -6.19 4.27
C ARG A 15 -7.36 -5.20 4.59
N ARG A 16 -7.09 -4.22 5.46
CA ARG A 16 -8.07 -3.18 5.80
C ARG A 16 -8.40 -2.29 4.61
N LEU A 17 -7.40 -1.91 3.82
CA LEU A 17 -7.61 -1.14 2.58
C LEU A 17 -8.46 -1.89 1.58
N VAL A 18 -8.19 -3.19 1.38
CA VAL A 18 -8.98 -4.04 0.47
C VAL A 18 -10.41 -4.15 0.96
N GLU A 19 -10.61 -4.45 2.25
CA GLU A 19 -11.94 -4.54 2.84
C GLU A 19 -12.74 -3.24 2.65
N LEU A 20 -12.19 -2.08 3.03
CA LEU A 20 -12.89 -0.81 2.93
C LEU A 20 -13.10 -0.37 1.49
N ALA A 21 -12.13 -0.55 0.60
CA ALA A 21 -12.27 -0.17 -0.81
C ALA A 21 -13.40 -0.94 -1.52
N TRP A 22 -13.77 -2.13 -1.04
CA TRP A 22 -14.85 -2.94 -1.61
C TRP A 22 -16.16 -2.86 -0.85
N THR A 23 -16.14 -2.57 0.45
CA THR A 23 -17.35 -2.59 1.30
C THR A 23 -17.86 -1.21 1.68
N ASP A 24 -17.03 -0.15 1.54
CA ASP A 24 -17.40 1.24 1.83
C ASP A 24 -17.21 2.14 0.58
N PRO A 25 -18.30 2.45 -0.14
CA PRO A 25 -18.24 3.32 -1.32
C PRO A 25 -17.73 4.73 -1.05
N ALA A 26 -17.99 5.29 0.15
CA ALA A 26 -17.54 6.63 0.51
C ALA A 26 -16.02 6.62 0.75
N PHE A 27 -15.51 5.61 1.43
CA PHE A 27 -14.08 5.41 1.59
C PHE A 27 -13.40 5.16 0.24
N ALA A 28 -13.96 4.32 -0.63
CA ALA A 28 -13.40 4.06 -1.97
C ALA A 28 -13.31 5.34 -2.82
N ALA A 29 -14.35 6.18 -2.78
CA ALA A 29 -14.35 7.47 -3.47
C ALA A 29 -13.30 8.43 -2.88
N LEU A 30 -13.17 8.46 -1.56
CA LEU A 30 -12.16 9.27 -0.88
C LEU A 30 -10.75 8.78 -1.20
N LEU A 31 -10.48 7.47 -1.12
CA LEU A 31 -9.20 6.84 -1.42
C LEU A 31 -8.72 7.15 -2.84
N ARG A 32 -9.64 7.25 -3.80
CA ARG A 32 -9.33 7.65 -5.17
C ARG A 32 -9.04 9.14 -5.33
N LYS A 33 -9.72 10.01 -4.57
CA LYS A 33 -9.64 11.46 -4.72
C LYS A 33 -8.52 12.08 -3.87
N ASP A 34 -8.41 11.63 -2.63
CA ASP A 34 -7.45 12.06 -1.62
C ASP A 34 -7.01 10.84 -0.79
N PRO A 35 -6.06 10.04 -1.32
CA PRO A 35 -5.57 8.86 -0.62
C PRO A 35 -4.92 9.19 0.72
N ARG A 36 -4.33 10.39 0.86
CA ARG A 36 -3.72 10.82 2.13
C ARG A 36 -4.79 10.99 3.20
N GLN A 37 -5.90 11.66 2.88
CA GLN A 37 -7.01 11.81 3.81
C GLN A 37 -7.66 10.46 4.14
N ALA A 38 -7.85 9.59 3.14
CA ALA A 38 -8.38 8.24 3.36
C ALA A 38 -7.49 7.41 4.30
N LEU A 39 -6.19 7.39 4.05
CA LEU A 39 -5.20 6.68 4.88
C LEU A 39 -5.17 7.22 6.31
N ALA A 40 -5.19 8.55 6.48
CA ALA A 40 -5.26 9.17 7.81
C ALA A 40 -6.52 8.75 8.58
N SER A 41 -7.67 8.60 7.90
CA SER A 41 -8.93 8.19 8.55
C SER A 41 -8.91 6.78 9.15
N ILE A 42 -7.95 5.94 8.75
CA ILE A 42 -7.74 4.58 9.28
C ILE A 42 -6.47 4.46 10.13
N GLY A 43 -5.88 5.59 10.54
CA GLY A 43 -4.71 5.62 11.41
C GLY A 43 -3.38 5.40 10.70
N VAL A 44 -3.31 5.64 9.38
CA VAL A 44 -2.04 5.57 8.63
C VAL A 44 -1.46 6.96 8.50
N GLU A 45 -0.20 7.09 8.90
CA GLU A 45 0.56 8.32 8.73
C GLU A 45 1.42 8.24 7.47
N VAL A 46 1.45 9.34 6.72
CA VAL A 46 2.25 9.48 5.49
C VAL A 46 3.06 10.77 5.61
N SER A 47 4.37 10.68 5.41
CA SER A 47 5.30 11.79 5.46
C SER A 47 4.91 12.92 4.48
N PRO A 48 5.18 14.19 4.82
CA PRO A 48 5.06 15.30 3.88
C PRO A 48 5.92 15.06 2.63
N GLY A 49 5.42 15.45 1.45
CA GLY A 49 6.15 15.30 0.18
C GLY A 49 6.04 13.92 -0.49
N VAL A 50 5.52 12.91 0.21
CA VAL A 50 5.22 11.60 -0.40
C VAL A 50 3.89 11.69 -1.16
N THR A 51 3.94 11.39 -2.45
CA THR A 51 2.74 11.26 -3.29
C THR A 51 2.31 9.80 -3.31
N ILE A 52 1.02 9.55 -3.07
CA ILE A 52 0.42 8.22 -3.14
C ILE A 52 -0.63 8.25 -4.25
N ASP A 53 -0.54 7.31 -5.18
CA ASP A 53 -1.61 7.02 -6.13
C ASP A 53 -2.15 5.61 -5.83
N VAL A 54 -3.45 5.51 -5.61
CA VAL A 54 -4.11 4.24 -5.28
C VAL A 54 -5.05 3.85 -6.42
N ARG A 55 -4.82 2.67 -6.97
CA ARG A 55 -5.62 2.09 -8.04
C ARG A 55 -6.32 0.83 -7.54
N GLN A 56 -7.63 0.89 -7.33
CA GLN A 56 -8.44 -0.32 -7.11
C GLN A 56 -8.54 -1.09 -8.43
N GLN A 57 -8.07 -2.33 -8.45
CA GLN A 57 -8.12 -3.20 -9.63
C GLN A 57 -9.56 -3.62 -9.94
N ARG A 58 -9.97 -3.46 -11.19
CA ARG A 58 -11.30 -3.86 -11.69
C ARG A 58 -11.18 -4.96 -12.74
N ARG A 59 -12.18 -5.85 -12.80
CA ARG A 59 -12.20 -7.02 -13.70
C ARG A 59 -12.22 -6.65 -15.20
N ASP A 60 -12.66 -5.44 -15.51
CA ASP A 60 -12.85 -4.91 -16.86
C ASP A 60 -11.73 -3.96 -17.29
N THR A 61 -10.66 -3.83 -16.51
CA THR A 61 -9.63 -2.81 -16.71
C THR A 61 -8.24 -3.44 -16.72
N LEU A 62 -7.48 -3.22 -17.81
CA LEU A 62 -6.06 -3.54 -17.88
C LEU A 62 -5.26 -2.39 -17.24
N TYR A 63 -4.39 -2.71 -16.29
CA TYR A 63 -3.50 -1.74 -15.63
C TYR A 63 -2.09 -1.95 -16.14
N PHE A 64 -1.49 -0.89 -16.67
CA PHE A 64 -0.10 -0.87 -17.10
C PHE A 64 0.59 0.35 -16.50
N VAL A 65 1.61 0.11 -15.67
CA VAL A 65 2.43 1.16 -15.06
C VAL A 65 3.75 1.21 -15.79
N ILE A 66 4.03 2.33 -16.43
CA ILE A 66 5.29 2.55 -17.16
C ILE A 66 6.31 3.08 -16.14
N PRO A 67 7.41 2.36 -15.87
CA PRO A 67 8.46 2.88 -15.02
C PRO A 67 9.18 4.05 -15.70
N PRO A 68 9.80 4.98 -14.96
CA PRO A 68 10.63 6.01 -15.55
C PRO A 68 11.75 5.43 -16.39
N LEU A 69 12.03 6.11 -17.50
CA LEU A 69 13.15 5.76 -18.36
C LEU A 69 14.44 5.84 -17.55
N ALA A 70 15.22 4.77 -17.55
CA ALA A 70 16.51 4.73 -16.88
C ALA A 70 17.43 5.80 -17.50
N ALA A 71 17.85 6.80 -16.72
CA ALA A 71 18.92 7.69 -17.14
C ALA A 71 20.27 6.93 -17.11
N PRO A 72 21.26 7.29 -17.96
CA PRO A 72 22.56 6.60 -18.04
C PRO A 72 23.38 6.54 -16.73
N SER A 73 22.92 7.20 -15.67
CA SER A 73 23.48 7.16 -14.33
C SER A 73 22.35 7.16 -13.29
N VAL A 74 21.68 6.03 -13.09
CA VAL A 74 20.73 5.90 -11.99
C VAL A 74 21.50 5.72 -10.68
N ASP A 75 21.41 6.71 -9.78
CA ASP A 75 21.55 6.48 -8.35
C ASP A 75 20.69 5.26 -8.02
N ALA A 76 21.29 4.19 -7.49
CA ALA A 76 20.55 2.99 -7.09
C ALA A 76 19.38 3.30 -6.13
N GLU A 77 19.47 4.41 -5.40
CA GLU A 77 18.41 4.93 -4.52
C GLU A 77 17.15 5.41 -5.24
N LYS A 78 17.26 5.86 -6.50
CA LYS A 78 16.15 6.37 -7.32
C LYS A 78 15.52 5.31 -8.22
N ALA A 79 16.03 4.08 -8.19
CA ALA A 79 15.45 2.97 -8.93
C ALA A 79 14.03 2.66 -8.42
N ILE A 80 13.07 2.62 -9.34
CA ILE A 80 11.64 2.32 -9.06
C ILE A 80 11.36 0.83 -8.96
N ASN A 81 12.33 -0.01 -9.29
CA ASN A 81 12.12 -1.45 -9.45
C ASN A 81 12.05 -2.21 -8.11
N GLN A 82 11.44 -1.61 -7.08
CA GLN A 82 10.96 -2.35 -5.93
C GLN A 82 9.46 -2.56 -6.07
N MET A 83 9.11 -3.78 -6.45
CA MET A 83 7.74 -4.28 -6.37
C MET A 83 7.63 -5.14 -5.11
N ASP A 84 6.84 -4.69 -4.14
CA ASP A 84 6.60 -5.46 -2.92
C ASP A 84 5.32 -6.28 -3.10
N LEU A 85 5.52 -7.58 -3.40
CA LEU A 85 4.47 -8.59 -3.38
C LEU A 85 4.62 -9.37 -2.07
N TRP A 86 3.94 -8.93 -1.02
CA TRP A 86 4.03 -9.60 0.28
C TRP A 86 2.90 -10.61 0.52
N GLN A 87 3.28 -11.74 1.12
CA GLN A 87 2.48 -12.95 1.27
C GLN A 87 1.27 -12.77 2.20
N SER A 88 0.11 -12.48 1.61
CA SER A 88 -1.12 -13.24 1.86
C SER A 88 -2.02 -13.16 0.61
N GLY A 89 -1.81 -14.12 -0.29
CA GLY A 89 -2.69 -14.50 -1.41
C GLY A 89 -3.66 -13.46 -1.97
N ASP A 90 -3.19 -12.64 -2.93
CA ASP A 90 -4.02 -12.11 -4.05
C ASP A 90 -4.60 -10.68 -3.96
N LEU A 91 -4.20 -9.82 -3.02
CA LEU A 91 -5.00 -8.58 -2.79
C LEU A 91 -4.38 -7.23 -3.15
N PHE A 92 -3.05 -7.09 -3.33
CA PHE A 92 -2.44 -5.78 -3.62
C PHE A 92 -1.04 -5.87 -4.25
N CYS A 93 -0.61 -4.78 -4.90
CA CYS A 93 0.74 -4.60 -5.44
C CYS A 93 1.22 -3.18 -5.13
N TRP A 94 2.36 -3.06 -4.44
CA TRP A 94 3.04 -1.78 -4.27
C TRP A 94 4.14 -1.64 -5.32
N ILE A 95 4.15 -0.49 -5.99
CA ILE A 95 5.22 -0.08 -6.92
C ILE A 95 5.76 1.25 -6.39
N MET A 96 7.05 1.31 -6.08
CA MET A 96 7.66 2.50 -5.49
C MET A 96 9.16 2.61 -5.77
N PRO A 97 9.73 3.83 -5.77
CA PRO A 97 11.17 4.04 -5.62
C PRO A 97 11.72 3.32 -4.38
N GLN A 98 12.93 2.78 -4.49
CA GLN A 98 13.64 2.18 -3.36
C GLN A 98 13.73 3.14 -2.15
N ALA A 99 13.96 4.43 -2.38
CA ALA A 99 13.99 5.44 -1.33
C ALA A 99 12.69 5.53 -0.50
N LEU A 100 11.54 5.12 -1.04
CA LEU A 100 10.25 5.14 -0.33
C LEU A 100 9.93 3.83 0.42
N LYS A 101 10.82 2.84 0.41
CA LYS A 101 10.60 1.60 1.17
C LYS A 101 10.44 1.84 2.66
N LEU A 102 11.27 2.71 3.23
CA LEU A 102 11.17 3.06 4.66
C LEU A 102 9.84 3.74 4.97
N GLU A 103 9.29 4.51 4.02
CA GLU A 103 7.98 5.12 4.17
C GLU A 103 6.87 4.07 4.25
N LEU A 104 6.87 3.07 3.35
CA LEU A 104 5.89 1.98 3.40
C LEU A 104 5.95 1.22 4.74
N LEU A 105 7.14 1.01 5.30
CA LEU A 105 7.29 0.37 6.61
C LEU A 105 6.73 1.24 7.74
N ARG A 106 6.91 2.57 7.68
CA ARG A 106 6.30 3.51 8.63
C ARG A 106 4.78 3.55 8.52
N MET A 107 4.24 3.52 7.31
CA MET A 107 2.78 3.43 7.09
C MET A 107 2.20 2.16 7.73
N ARG A 108 2.86 1.00 7.53
CA ARG A 108 2.47 -0.26 8.17
C ARG A 108 2.60 -0.21 9.70
N GLN A 109 3.63 0.47 10.21
CA GLN A 109 3.85 0.63 11.65
C GLN A 109 2.78 1.52 12.28
N SER A 110 2.54 2.71 11.75
CA SER A 110 1.51 3.64 12.25
C SER A 110 0.13 3.00 12.26
N PHE A 111 -0.22 2.24 11.21
CA PHE A 111 -1.48 1.49 11.20
C PHE A 111 -1.60 0.53 12.40
N ARG A 112 -0.55 -0.25 12.71
CA ARG A 112 -0.58 -1.17 13.86
C ARG A 112 -0.63 -0.43 15.20
N GLU A 113 0.11 0.66 15.32
CA GLU A 113 0.17 1.44 16.56
C GLU A 113 -1.17 2.13 16.86
N ASN A 114 -1.87 2.55 15.81
CA ASN A 114 -3.18 3.21 15.92
C ASN A 114 -4.37 2.23 15.91
N ASN A 115 -4.13 0.93 15.71
CA ASN A 115 -5.16 -0.13 15.70
C ASN A 115 -4.66 -1.38 16.49
N PRO A 116 -4.63 -1.32 17.84
CA PRO A 116 -4.09 -2.37 18.70
C PRO A 116 -4.96 -3.64 18.81
#